data_AF-A0A7X9H7C4-F1
#
_entry.id   AF-A0A7X9H7C4-F1
#
_cell.length_a   1.000
_cell.length_b   1.000
_cell.length_c   1.000
_cell.angle_alpha   90.00
_cell.angle_beta   90.00
_cell.angle_gamma   90.00
#
_symmetry.space_group_name_H-M   'P 1'
#
loop_
_entity.id
_entity.type
_entity.pdbx_description
1 polymer ?
#
loop_
_entity_poly.entity_id
_entity_poly.type
_entity_poly.pdbx_seq_one_letter_code
_entity_poly.pdbx_strand_id
1 'polypeptide(L)'
;MDIFSILSMLGGLALFLYGMHVMGEGLTKLSGGRIERILERLTSNRLRAVILGTGVAAVIQSSSATTVMVVGFVNSGIMRLSQAVGIIMGANIGTTVTSWILSLTGIESSNIFIGMLKPSSFSPILAIVGIALLFSAKDGKKKEMGNILLGFAVLMFGMETMSNAISYLKDVPEFTSLFTMFSNPILGLIAGAILTAVIQSSSASVGILQALCATGAVSYASALPIIMGQNIGTCITAIISSIGANKNAKRASYIHLYFNLIGTTLFMSLFYSINLIYPFAFLNNSVNQVGIAVVHTAFNIATTVVLLPFSTHLVKLSQLTIRDKDGTETNDMGREMPESLKLLDARFLDMPGFATKRCRKAAIEMAEVARSSLDKAIGLLWSFDASVMEKIEDMEKLVDMYEDKIGSYLIKLSSRDLMDRDSKSLSFLLHSINDLERISDHAVSIAQSAKEITEKGRCFSKRAIEDLKVMSSAVMQICDDMVTVLGNEDANKAGNIQPLYDVIGILRAEIKEKHIKRLREGICTIKKGFVLIDVLTSLQRVAAHCSNIALSMIQINEESLDTHGYASSIPKGEGSVYSRQFNKYINRYVLPTPSE
;
A
#
# COMPACT_ATOMS: atom_id res chain seq x y z
N MET A 1 -2.53 36.52 29.78
CA MET A 1 -1.74 35.81 28.76
C MET A 1 -1.09 36.85 27.88
N ASP A 2 0.24 36.84 27.76
CA ASP A 2 0.88 37.59 26.69
C ASP A 2 0.73 36.81 25.37
N ILE A 3 0.59 37.50 24.25
CA ILE A 3 0.39 36.91 22.91
C ILE A 3 1.52 35.92 22.58
N PHE A 4 2.73 36.19 23.07
CA PHE A 4 3.90 35.33 22.88
C PHE A 4 3.73 33.94 23.52
N SER A 5 3.09 33.82 24.70
CA SER A 5 2.85 32.50 25.33
C SER A 5 1.88 31.65 24.51
N ILE A 6 0.85 32.28 23.91
CA ILE A 6 -0.10 31.58 23.01
C ILE A 6 0.64 31.11 21.75
N LEU A 7 1.44 31.99 21.15
CA LEU A 7 2.22 31.66 19.96
C LEU A 7 3.24 30.56 20.24
N SER A 8 3.93 30.59 21.39
CA SER A 8 4.85 29.52 21.80
C SER A 8 4.12 28.19 22.01
N MET A 9 2.91 28.20 22.60
CA MET A 9 2.12 26.98 22.77
C MET A 9 1.69 26.40 21.42
N LEU A 10 1.15 27.23 20.52
CA LEU A 10 0.74 26.80 19.18
C LEU A 10 1.92 26.36 18.32
N GLY A 11 3.06 27.07 18.40
CA GLY A 11 4.29 26.71 17.73
C GLY A 11 4.88 25.39 18.24
N GLY A 12 4.87 25.19 19.57
CA GLY A 12 5.25 23.92 20.19
C GLY A 12 4.36 22.78 19.75
N LEU A 13 3.03 22.99 19.70
CA LEU A 13 2.07 22.02 19.17
C LEU A 13 2.34 21.69 17.70
N ALA A 14 2.60 22.69 16.85
CA ALA A 14 2.90 22.48 15.44
C ALA A 14 4.18 21.65 15.24
N LEU A 15 5.25 21.98 15.97
CA LEU A 15 6.51 21.20 15.95
C LEU A 15 6.30 19.79 16.48
N PHE A 16 5.52 19.62 17.54
CA PHE A 16 5.18 18.32 18.10
C PHE A 16 4.43 17.42 17.11
N LEU A 17 3.39 17.96 16.45
CA LEU A 17 2.63 17.26 15.42
C LEU A 17 3.50 16.93 14.21
N TYR A 18 4.33 17.88 13.75
CA TYR A 18 5.26 17.66 12.65
C TYR A 18 6.28 16.56 12.97
N GLY A 19 6.92 16.61 14.15
CA GLY A 19 7.87 15.59 14.57
C GLY A 19 7.23 14.20 14.67
N MET A 20 6.00 14.11 15.19
CA MET A 20 5.24 12.86 15.22
C MET A 20 4.93 12.33 13.82
N HIS A 21 4.55 13.21 12.89
CA HIS A 21 4.29 12.84 11.51
C HIS A 21 5.56 12.32 10.80
N VAL A 22 6.67 13.08 10.85
CA VAL A 22 7.95 12.69 10.24
C VAL A 22 8.49 11.38 10.81
N MET A 23 8.44 11.22 12.13
CA MET A 23 8.87 9.99 12.78
C MET A 23 8.00 8.78 12.37
N GLY A 24 6.67 8.94 12.35
CA GLY A 24 5.73 7.89 11.96
C GLY A 24 5.89 7.46 10.49
N GLU A 25 6.07 8.43 9.59
CA GLU A 25 6.36 8.14 8.18
C GLU A 25 7.70 7.43 8.00
N GLY A 26 8.76 7.90 8.66
CA GLY A 26 10.08 7.27 8.60
C GLY A 26 10.04 5.82 9.07
N LEU A 27 9.32 5.51 10.16
CA LEU A 27 9.12 4.15 10.66
C LEU A 27 8.36 3.28 9.64
N THR A 28 7.35 3.84 8.99
CA THR A 28 6.55 3.16 7.96
C THR A 28 7.40 2.87 6.72
N LYS A 29 8.10 3.87 6.17
CA LYS A 29 8.99 3.75 5.01
C LYS A 29 10.13 2.76 5.28
N LEU A 30 10.77 2.84 6.45
CA LEU A 30 11.83 1.93 6.87
C LEU A 30 11.35 0.47 6.95
N SER A 31 10.08 0.24 7.30
CA SER A 31 9.50 -1.11 7.34
C SER A 31 9.37 -1.76 5.95
N GLY A 32 9.34 -0.96 4.87
CA GLY A 32 9.37 -1.42 3.48
C GLY A 32 8.27 -2.45 3.14
N GLY A 33 7.04 -2.20 3.58
CA GLY A 33 5.91 -3.09 3.29
C GLY A 33 5.91 -4.38 4.13
N ARG A 34 6.77 -4.51 5.16
CA ARG A 34 6.81 -5.72 6.00
C ARG A 34 5.64 -5.78 6.97
N ILE A 35 5.27 -4.65 7.57
CA ILE A 35 4.21 -4.58 8.58
C ILE A 35 2.86 -4.97 7.96
N GLU A 36 2.59 -4.46 6.78
CA GLU A 36 1.40 -4.71 5.97
C GLU A 36 1.33 -6.18 5.55
N ARG A 37 2.47 -6.78 5.17
CA ARG A 37 2.54 -8.23 4.87
C ARG A 37 2.28 -9.11 6.09
N ILE A 38 2.69 -8.67 7.29
CA ILE A 38 2.40 -9.43 8.51
C ILE A 38 0.92 -9.30 8.85
N LEU A 39 0.31 -8.12 8.67
CA LEU A 39 -1.14 -7.93 8.82
C LEU A 39 -1.96 -8.71 7.78
N GLU A 40 -1.48 -8.81 6.54
CA GLU A 40 -2.09 -9.61 5.48
C GLU A 40 -2.12 -11.10 5.85
N ARG A 41 -1.12 -11.60 6.57
CA ARG A 41 -1.08 -13.01 6.98
C ARG A 41 -2.21 -13.28 7.97
N LEU A 42 -3.23 -13.99 7.48
CA LEU A 42 -4.40 -14.41 8.24
C LEU A 42 -4.00 -15.08 9.56
N THR A 43 -4.31 -14.43 10.68
CA THR A 43 -4.29 -15.08 12.00
C THR A 43 -5.67 -15.60 12.33
N SER A 44 -5.79 -16.90 12.60
CA SER A 44 -7.04 -17.53 13.02
C SER A 44 -7.30 -17.41 14.53
N ASN A 45 -6.27 -17.06 15.31
CA ASN A 45 -6.35 -16.97 16.77
C ASN A 45 -6.53 -15.50 17.21
N ARG A 46 -7.56 -15.26 18.03
CA ARG A 46 -7.93 -13.94 18.58
C ARG A 46 -6.79 -13.31 19.39
N LEU A 47 -6.07 -14.07 20.20
CA LEU A 47 -4.97 -13.54 21.02
C LEU A 47 -3.78 -13.15 20.16
N ARG A 48 -3.44 -13.96 19.15
CA ARG A 48 -2.40 -13.61 18.17
C ARG A 48 -2.78 -12.36 17.37
N ALA A 49 -4.07 -12.18 17.07
CA ALA A 49 -4.56 -10.96 16.43
C ALA A 49 -4.36 -9.71 17.31
N VAL A 50 -4.63 -9.81 18.61
CA VAL A 50 -4.35 -8.73 19.58
C VAL A 50 -2.86 -8.42 19.61
N ILE A 51 -2.00 -9.42 19.82
CA ILE A 51 -0.54 -9.23 19.87
C ILE A 51 -0.03 -8.58 18.58
N LEU A 52 -0.54 -9.04 17.43
CA LEU A 52 -0.19 -8.48 16.14
C LEU A 52 -0.61 -7.01 16.02
N GLY A 53 -1.86 -6.68 16.36
CA GLY A 53 -2.33 -5.29 16.36
C GLY A 53 -1.54 -4.40 17.30
N THR A 54 -1.20 -4.90 18.49
CA THR A 54 -0.35 -4.20 19.47
C THR A 54 1.02 -3.93 18.91
N GLY A 55 1.69 -4.95 18.33
CA GLY A 55 3.00 -4.79 17.73
C GLY A 55 3.00 -3.79 16.59
N VAL A 56 2.02 -3.87 15.69
CA VAL A 56 1.93 -2.96 14.53
C VAL A 56 1.67 -1.52 14.97
N ALA A 57 0.67 -1.28 15.82
CA ALA A 57 0.38 0.06 16.29
C ALA A 57 1.48 0.63 17.19
N ALA A 58 2.25 -0.21 17.90
CA ALA A 58 3.42 0.23 18.64
C ALA A 58 4.57 0.66 17.72
N VAL A 59 4.84 -0.08 16.64
CA VAL A 59 5.89 0.28 15.68
C VAL A 59 5.49 1.52 14.86
N ILE A 60 4.25 1.58 14.38
CA ILE A 60 3.75 2.74 13.59
C ILE A 60 3.41 3.93 14.51
N GLN A 61 3.19 3.67 15.79
CA GLN A 61 2.77 4.66 16.81
C GLN A 61 1.36 5.25 16.58
N SER A 62 0.56 4.62 15.72
CA SER A 62 -0.78 5.08 15.34
C SER A 62 -1.79 3.94 15.23
N SER A 63 -2.74 3.92 16.17
CA SER A 63 -3.90 3.03 16.15
C SER A 63 -4.91 3.41 15.07
N SER A 64 -5.06 4.71 14.75
CA SER A 64 -5.87 5.17 13.62
C SER A 64 -5.35 4.62 12.30
N ALA A 65 -4.04 4.76 12.02
CA ALA A 65 -3.44 4.22 10.79
C ALA A 65 -3.61 2.69 10.72
N THR A 66 -3.33 2.00 11.83
CA THR A 66 -3.50 0.54 11.93
C THR A 66 -4.96 0.11 11.72
N THR A 67 -5.92 0.88 12.22
CA THR A 67 -7.35 0.56 12.04
C THR A 67 -7.81 0.85 10.62
N VAL A 68 -7.35 1.95 10.00
CA VAL A 68 -7.59 2.27 8.59
C VAL A 68 -7.06 1.15 7.68
N MET A 69 -5.87 0.61 7.98
CA MET A 69 -5.34 -0.59 7.30
C MET A 69 -6.29 -1.78 7.42
N VAL A 70 -6.71 -2.10 8.64
CA VAL A 70 -7.61 -3.23 8.89
C VAL A 70 -8.94 -3.06 8.14
N VAL A 71 -9.50 -1.85 8.15
CA VAL A 71 -10.71 -1.50 7.40
C VAL A 71 -10.48 -1.69 5.89
N GLY A 72 -9.32 -1.30 5.36
CA GLY A 72 -8.93 -1.56 3.96
C GLY A 72 -8.77 -3.05 3.64
N PHE A 73 -8.17 -3.83 4.53
CA PHE A 73 -8.04 -5.29 4.35
C PHE A 73 -9.39 -6.02 4.39
N VAL A 74 -10.31 -5.55 5.23
CA VAL A 74 -11.68 -6.08 5.25
C VAL A 74 -12.45 -5.66 3.99
N ASN A 75 -12.20 -4.45 3.48
CA ASN A 75 -12.85 -3.98 2.26
C ASN A 75 -12.42 -4.77 1.01
N SER A 76 -11.12 -5.01 0.89
CA SER A 76 -10.53 -5.75 -0.22
C SER A 76 -10.74 -7.26 -0.13
N GLY A 77 -11.35 -7.76 0.95
CA GLY A 77 -11.60 -9.19 1.14
C GLY A 77 -10.38 -9.99 1.62
N ILE A 78 -9.22 -9.34 1.81
CA ILE A 78 -8.00 -9.95 2.33
C ILE A 78 -8.22 -10.48 3.76
N MET A 79 -9.03 -9.78 4.56
CA MET A 79 -9.25 -10.08 5.97
C MET A 79 -10.73 -10.25 6.30
N ARG A 80 -11.06 -11.27 7.12
CA ARG A 80 -12.42 -11.44 7.64
C ARG A 80 -12.70 -10.44 8.76
N LEU A 81 -13.95 -9.97 8.84
CA LEU A 81 -14.41 -9.07 9.91
C LEU A 81 -14.11 -9.61 11.32
N SER A 82 -14.21 -10.92 11.54
CA SER A 82 -13.93 -11.56 12.84
C SER A 82 -12.45 -11.48 13.24
N GLN A 83 -11.53 -11.42 12.28
CA GLN A 83 -10.10 -11.29 12.51
C GLN A 83 -9.73 -9.83 12.83
N ALA A 84 -10.38 -8.89 12.13
CA ALA A 84 -10.21 -7.46 12.33
C ALA A 84 -10.43 -7.04 13.79
N VAL A 85 -11.38 -7.66 14.49
CA VAL A 85 -11.69 -7.33 15.90
C VAL A 85 -10.46 -7.42 16.80
N GLY A 86 -9.70 -8.52 16.72
CA GLY A 86 -8.53 -8.72 17.57
C GLY A 86 -7.42 -7.72 17.25
N ILE A 87 -7.19 -7.43 15.97
CA ILE A 87 -6.18 -6.46 15.54
C ILE A 87 -6.54 -5.05 15.99
N ILE A 88 -7.81 -4.66 15.88
CA ILE A 88 -8.31 -3.34 16.36
C ILE A 88 -8.14 -3.20 17.87
N MET A 89 -8.50 -4.23 18.65
CA MET A 89 -8.28 -4.25 20.10
C MET A 89 -6.80 -4.11 20.44
N GLY A 90 -5.95 -4.89 19.74
CA GLY A 90 -4.50 -4.82 19.89
C GLY A 90 -3.93 -3.44 19.56
N ALA A 91 -4.42 -2.81 18.49
CA ALA A 91 -3.95 -1.51 18.03
C ALA A 91 -4.15 -0.41 19.09
N ASN A 92 -5.28 -0.45 19.80
CA ASN A 92 -5.55 0.45 20.92
C ASN A 92 -4.55 0.28 22.08
N ILE A 93 -4.12 -0.96 22.38
CA ILE A 93 -3.00 -1.20 23.31
C ILE A 93 -1.69 -0.66 22.74
N GLY A 94 -1.38 -0.92 21.46
CA GLY A 94 -0.11 -0.52 20.84
C GLY A 94 0.13 0.99 20.85
N THR A 95 -0.90 1.80 20.63
CA THR A 95 -0.81 3.27 20.70
C THR A 95 -0.37 3.79 22.08
N THR A 96 -0.53 3.01 23.16
CA THR A 96 -0.09 3.43 24.50
C THR A 96 1.43 3.55 24.61
N VAL A 97 2.19 2.85 23.75
CA VAL A 97 3.65 2.97 23.66
C VAL A 97 4.07 4.41 23.40
N THR A 98 3.32 5.14 22.58
CA THR A 98 3.59 6.56 22.33
C THR A 98 3.48 7.37 23.63
N SER A 99 2.44 7.15 24.44
CA SER A 99 2.29 7.84 25.72
C SER A 99 3.45 7.59 26.69
N TRP A 100 4.03 6.39 26.67
CA TRP A 100 5.25 6.07 27.43
C TRP A 100 6.48 6.79 26.90
N ILE A 101 6.67 6.81 25.58
CA ILE A 101 7.74 7.58 24.94
C ILE A 101 7.65 9.06 25.33
N LEU A 102 6.46 9.63 25.26
CA LEU A 102 6.20 11.02 25.63
C LEU A 102 6.41 11.27 27.14
N SER A 103 6.11 10.29 27.99
CA SER A 103 6.27 10.42 29.45
C SER A 103 7.72 10.59 29.90
N LEU A 104 8.70 10.25 29.06
CA LEU A 104 10.13 10.45 29.34
C LEU A 104 10.49 11.92 29.55
N THR A 105 9.70 12.86 29.01
CA THR A 105 9.84 14.29 29.27
C THR A 105 9.68 14.68 30.74
N GLY A 106 8.88 13.92 31.50
CA GLY A 106 8.63 14.16 32.92
C GLY A 106 9.71 13.62 33.88
N ILE A 107 10.80 13.04 33.38
CA ILE A 107 11.83 12.44 34.24
C ILE A 107 12.64 13.54 34.94
N GLU A 108 12.42 13.78 36.23
CA GLU A 108 13.28 14.65 37.03
C GLU A 108 14.21 13.82 37.90
N SER A 109 15.52 13.86 37.60
CA SER A 109 16.53 13.19 38.41
C SER A 109 17.83 13.97 38.46
N SER A 110 18.44 14.01 39.63
CA SER A 110 19.80 14.53 39.87
C SER A 110 20.90 13.55 39.45
N ASN A 111 20.56 12.30 39.15
CA ASN A 111 21.50 11.30 38.65
C ASN A 111 21.73 11.53 37.16
N ILE A 112 22.98 11.77 36.75
CA ILE A 112 23.38 12.05 35.36
C ILE A 112 22.83 10.98 34.40
N PHE A 113 22.87 9.70 34.77
CA PHE A 113 22.37 8.61 33.92
C PHE A 113 20.86 8.68 33.67
N ILE A 114 20.08 9.10 34.69
CA ILE A 114 18.62 9.22 34.59
C ILE A 114 18.26 10.57 33.95
N GLY A 115 19.02 11.64 34.23
CA GLY A 115 18.90 12.92 33.55
C GLY A 115 19.19 12.83 32.05
N MET A 116 20.14 11.98 31.64
CA MET A 116 20.39 11.67 30.22
C MET A 116 19.21 10.99 29.51
N LEU A 117 18.26 10.40 30.25
CA LEU A 117 17.02 9.86 29.68
C LEU A 117 15.95 10.94 29.47
N LYS A 118 16.16 12.18 29.90
CA LYS A 118 15.30 13.31 29.53
C LYS A 118 15.50 13.62 28.05
N PRO A 119 14.43 13.69 27.26
CA PRO A 119 14.49 14.10 25.86
C PRO A 119 15.25 15.40 25.61
N SER A 120 15.17 16.40 26.49
CA SER A 120 15.93 17.64 26.36
C SER A 120 17.46 17.45 26.38
N SER A 121 17.96 16.36 26.99
CA SER A 121 19.40 16.07 27.09
C SER A 121 19.95 15.29 25.88
N PHE A 122 19.15 14.40 25.28
CA PHE A 122 19.62 13.56 24.16
C PHE A 122 19.03 13.93 22.79
N SER A 123 17.90 14.64 22.72
CA SER A 123 17.30 15.12 21.47
C SER A 123 18.26 15.95 20.61
N PRO A 124 19.10 16.85 21.16
CA PRO A 124 20.09 17.56 20.34
C PRO A 124 21.10 16.60 19.68
N ILE A 125 21.54 15.56 20.37
CA ILE A 125 22.44 14.54 19.83
C ILE A 125 21.73 13.76 18.72
N LEU A 126 20.48 13.36 18.95
CA LEU A 126 19.67 12.69 17.92
C LEU A 126 19.43 13.58 16.70
N ALA A 127 19.23 14.88 16.88
CA ALA A 127 19.09 15.83 15.79
C ALA A 127 20.40 15.94 14.98
N ILE A 128 21.56 16.05 15.64
CA ILE A 128 22.87 16.09 14.96
C ILE A 128 23.10 14.81 14.16
N VAL A 129 22.90 13.65 14.78
CA VAL A 129 23.05 12.35 14.10
C VAL A 129 22.03 12.21 12.97
N GLY A 130 20.78 12.62 13.21
CA GLY A 130 19.70 12.57 12.23
C GLY A 130 20.01 13.39 10.98
N ILE A 131 20.45 14.64 11.17
CA ILE A 131 20.90 15.54 10.10
C ILE A 131 22.12 14.93 9.38
N ALA A 132 23.12 14.45 10.12
CA ALA A 132 24.31 13.85 9.53
C ALA A 132 23.95 12.64 8.64
N LEU A 133 23.05 11.77 9.09
CA LEU A 133 22.55 10.64 8.29
C LEU A 133 21.76 11.13 7.07
N LEU A 134 20.90 12.13 7.23
CA LEU A 134 20.06 12.66 6.16
C LEU A 134 20.90 13.26 5.00
N PHE A 135 21.94 14.04 5.33
CA PHE A 135 22.79 14.69 4.34
C PHE A 135 23.93 13.80 3.81
N SER A 136 24.43 12.85 4.60
CA SER A 136 25.59 12.02 4.21
C SER A 136 25.21 10.68 3.57
N ALA A 137 23.99 10.18 3.79
CA ALA A 137 23.59 8.88 3.28
C ALA A 137 23.16 8.93 1.81
N LYS A 138 23.72 8.01 1.01
CA LYS A 138 23.17 7.68 -0.32
C LYS A 138 22.06 6.62 -0.25
N ASP A 139 22.09 5.78 0.78
CA ASP A 139 21.10 4.72 1.02
C ASP A 139 19.81 5.30 1.63
N GLY A 140 18.68 5.06 0.96
CA GLY A 140 17.35 5.52 1.39
C GLY A 140 17.01 5.08 2.81
N LYS A 141 17.41 3.87 3.25
CA LYS A 141 17.11 3.40 4.62
C LYS A 141 17.81 4.23 5.70
N LYS A 142 19.05 4.66 5.44
CA LYS A 142 19.80 5.51 6.37
C LYS A 142 19.22 6.92 6.42
N LYS A 143 18.73 7.45 5.29
CA LYS A 143 17.99 8.71 5.27
C LYS A 143 16.70 8.62 6.09
N GLU A 144 15.94 7.53 5.95
CA GLU A 144 14.74 7.34 6.77
C GLU A 144 15.06 7.19 8.26
N MET A 145 16.17 6.53 8.62
CA MET A 145 16.65 6.54 10.00
C MET A 145 16.97 7.97 10.47
N GLY A 146 17.58 8.79 9.62
CA GLY A 146 17.80 10.21 9.87
C GLY A 146 16.50 10.98 10.13
N ASN A 147 15.47 10.77 9.30
CA ASN A 147 14.13 11.33 9.47
C ASN A 147 13.50 10.91 10.81
N ILE A 148 13.61 9.64 11.19
CA ILE A 148 13.09 9.15 12.48
C ILE A 148 13.74 9.87 13.65
N LEU A 149 15.08 9.97 13.65
CA LEU A 149 15.83 10.62 14.74
C LEU A 149 15.54 12.12 14.81
N LEU A 150 15.48 12.80 13.66
CA LEU A 150 15.17 14.22 13.59
C LEU A 150 13.70 14.49 13.99
N GLY A 151 12.76 13.68 13.49
CA GLY A 151 11.35 13.76 13.85
C GLY A 151 11.14 13.56 15.35
N PHE A 152 11.84 12.59 15.96
CA PHE A 152 11.83 12.41 17.41
C PHE A 152 12.36 13.65 18.15
N ALA A 153 13.50 14.21 17.72
CA ALA A 153 14.08 15.38 18.37
C ALA A 153 13.15 16.62 18.28
N VAL A 154 12.55 16.86 17.11
CA VAL A 154 11.59 17.96 16.89
C VAL A 154 10.31 17.74 17.69
N LEU A 155 9.80 16.50 17.74
CA LEU A 155 8.66 16.14 18.56
C LEU A 155 8.90 16.50 20.03
N MET A 156 10.06 16.10 20.57
CA MET A 156 10.40 16.34 21.97
C MET A 156 10.61 17.83 22.26
N PHE A 157 11.26 18.56 21.36
CA PHE A 157 11.41 20.00 21.47
C PHE A 157 10.06 20.73 21.43
N GLY A 158 9.13 20.29 20.58
CA GLY A 158 7.76 20.83 20.53
C GLY A 158 7.00 20.60 21.84
N MET A 159 7.13 19.42 22.43
CA MET A 159 6.51 19.09 23.73
C MET A 159 7.07 19.94 24.87
N GLU A 160 8.38 20.14 24.92
CA GLU A 160 9.04 20.98 25.93
C GLU A 160 8.63 22.46 25.76
N THR A 161 8.61 22.95 24.52
CA THR A 161 8.15 24.31 24.19
C THR A 161 6.70 24.53 24.65
N MET A 162 5.82 23.56 24.37
CA MET A 162 4.42 23.61 24.81
C MET A 162 4.32 23.58 26.34
N SER A 163 5.05 22.69 27.02
CA SER A 163 5.05 22.58 28.49
C SER A 163 5.52 23.88 29.15
N ASN A 164 6.58 24.49 28.63
CA ASN A 164 7.12 25.77 29.09
C ASN A 164 6.16 26.94 28.83
N ALA A 165 5.48 26.95 27.68
CA ALA A 165 4.47 27.98 27.39
C ALA A 165 3.29 27.90 28.37
N ILE A 166 2.88 26.69 28.73
CA ILE A 166 1.77 26.42 29.65
C ILE A 166 2.17 26.68 31.11
N SER A 167 3.45 26.51 31.51
CA SER A 167 3.87 26.79 32.89
C SER A 167 3.61 28.23 33.34
N TYR A 168 3.67 29.20 32.42
CA TYR A 168 3.32 30.59 32.70
C TYR A 168 1.82 30.82 32.97
N LEU A 169 0.96 29.84 32.65
CA LEU A 169 -0.48 29.89 32.86
C LEU A 169 -0.90 29.29 34.21
N LYS A 170 0.01 28.64 34.94
CA LYS A 170 -0.27 28.01 36.23
C LYS A 170 -0.85 29.00 37.24
N ASP A 171 -0.41 30.25 37.19
CA ASP A 171 -0.82 31.30 38.12
C ASP A 171 -2.05 32.10 37.63
N VAL A 172 -2.63 31.73 36.49
CA VAL A 172 -3.82 32.41 35.91
C VAL A 172 -5.11 31.74 36.42
N PRO A 173 -5.97 32.44 37.18
CA PRO A 173 -7.21 31.87 37.75
C PRO A 173 -8.20 31.36 36.70
N GLU A 174 -8.32 32.04 35.56
CA GLU A 174 -9.20 31.65 34.44
C GLU A 174 -8.71 30.35 33.79
N PHE A 175 -7.41 30.12 33.74
CA PHE A 175 -6.83 28.89 33.18
C PHE A 175 -6.97 27.71 34.14
N THR A 176 -6.78 27.92 35.44
CA THR A 176 -6.96 26.87 36.46
C THR A 176 -8.43 26.51 36.68
N SER A 177 -9.35 27.48 36.56
CA SER A 177 -10.80 27.24 36.64
C SER A 177 -11.38 26.49 35.43
N LEU A 178 -10.70 26.50 34.27
CA LEU A 178 -11.03 25.61 33.17
C LEU A 178 -10.87 24.12 33.56
N PHE A 179 -9.88 23.78 34.39
CA PHE A 179 -9.65 22.40 34.84
C PHE A 179 -10.60 21.95 35.96
N THR A 180 -11.14 22.89 36.75
CA THR A 180 -12.20 22.57 37.71
C THR A 180 -13.52 22.27 36.99
N MET A 181 -13.78 22.86 35.82
CA MET A 181 -14.93 22.48 34.97
C MET A 181 -14.84 21.01 34.49
N PHE A 182 -13.62 20.51 34.23
CA PHE A 182 -13.38 19.11 33.88
C PHE A 182 -13.38 18.14 35.07
N SER A 183 -13.56 18.62 36.31
CA SER A 183 -13.80 17.75 37.46
C SER A 183 -15.15 17.03 37.35
N ASN A 184 -16.08 17.54 36.53
CA ASN A 184 -17.23 16.75 36.08
C ASN A 184 -16.76 15.69 35.08
N PRO A 185 -16.86 14.39 35.40
CA PRO A 185 -16.33 13.33 34.55
C PRO A 185 -16.92 13.30 33.13
N ILE A 186 -18.18 13.69 32.98
CA ILE A 186 -18.85 13.69 31.66
C ILE A 186 -18.28 14.81 30.78
N LEU A 187 -18.03 15.98 31.35
CA LEU A 187 -17.43 17.10 30.62
C LEU A 187 -15.98 16.79 30.21
N GLY A 188 -15.20 16.20 31.11
CA GLY A 188 -13.84 15.74 30.78
C GLY A 188 -13.85 14.72 29.63
N LEU A 189 -14.76 13.75 29.66
CA LEU A 189 -14.93 12.76 28.59
C LEU A 189 -15.30 13.40 27.24
N ILE A 190 -16.26 14.32 27.22
CA ILE A 190 -16.67 15.01 26.00
C ILE A 190 -15.52 15.85 25.45
N ALA A 191 -14.80 16.59 26.30
CA ALA A 191 -13.66 17.40 25.90
C ALA A 191 -12.55 16.56 25.27
N GLY A 192 -12.18 15.42 25.89
CA GLY A 192 -11.19 14.50 25.33
C GLY A 192 -11.61 13.90 23.98
N ALA A 193 -12.89 13.55 23.85
CA ALA A 193 -13.45 13.01 22.61
C ALA A 193 -13.43 14.03 21.48
N ILE A 194 -13.89 15.25 21.72
CA ILE A 194 -13.90 16.33 20.72
C ILE A 194 -12.48 16.69 20.31
N LEU A 195 -11.58 16.91 21.27
CA LEU A 195 -10.18 17.27 20.99
C LEU A 195 -9.54 16.23 20.08
N THR A 196 -9.71 14.94 20.39
CA THR A 196 -9.11 13.87 19.60
C THR A 196 -9.79 13.67 18.26
N ALA A 197 -11.11 13.85 18.16
CA ALA A 197 -11.83 13.77 16.90
C ALA A 197 -11.40 14.88 15.92
N VAL A 198 -11.15 16.10 16.43
CA VAL A 198 -10.67 17.24 15.63
C VAL A 198 -9.23 17.04 15.19
N ILE A 199 -8.34 16.68 16.13
CA ILE A 199 -6.92 16.46 15.84
C ILE A 199 -6.70 15.16 15.05
N GLN A 200 -7.63 14.22 15.13
CA GLN A 200 -7.58 12.89 14.50
C GLN A 200 -6.39 12.01 14.95
N SER A 201 -5.74 12.38 16.06
CA SER A 201 -4.62 11.64 16.64
C SER A 201 -4.76 11.55 18.17
N SER A 202 -4.94 10.32 18.68
CA SER A 202 -4.93 10.03 20.12
C SER A 202 -3.59 10.32 20.74
N SER A 203 -2.49 9.89 20.10
CA SER A 203 -1.14 10.14 20.56
C SER A 203 -0.86 11.63 20.72
N ALA A 204 -1.33 12.45 19.78
CA ALA A 204 -1.18 13.89 19.89
C ALA A 204 -2.01 14.49 21.03
N SER A 205 -3.26 14.05 21.16
CA SER A 205 -4.18 14.52 22.21
C SER A 205 -3.69 14.14 23.61
N VAL A 206 -3.15 12.93 23.78
CA VAL A 206 -2.48 12.48 25.02
C VAL A 206 -1.23 13.32 25.29
N GLY A 207 -0.42 13.63 24.26
CA GLY A 207 0.75 14.51 24.40
C GLY A 207 0.39 15.92 24.87
N ILE A 208 -0.71 16.49 24.38
CA ILE A 208 -1.26 17.76 24.87
C ILE A 208 -1.62 17.64 26.35
N LEU A 209 -2.33 16.59 26.76
CA LEU A 209 -2.68 16.36 28.16
C LEU A 209 -1.44 16.20 29.05
N GLN A 210 -0.40 15.51 28.57
CA GLN A 210 0.88 15.33 29.28
C GLN A 210 1.66 16.65 29.42
N ALA A 211 1.60 17.53 28.43
CA ALA A 211 2.18 18.87 28.56
C ALA A 211 1.40 19.74 29.55
N LEU A 212 0.06 19.65 29.55
CA LEU A 212 -0.79 20.40 30.48
C LEU A 212 -0.56 19.96 31.94
N CYS A 213 -0.35 18.66 32.19
CA CYS A 213 -0.14 18.17 33.54
C CYS A 213 1.21 18.57 34.14
N ALA A 214 2.19 18.98 33.32
CA ALA A 214 3.49 19.47 33.79
C ALA A 214 3.38 20.68 34.74
N THR A 215 2.28 21.44 34.65
CA THR A 215 1.99 22.55 35.57
C THR A 215 1.64 22.11 36.99
N GLY A 216 1.21 20.86 37.17
CA GLY A 216 0.59 20.36 38.39
C GLY A 216 -0.87 20.80 38.58
N ALA A 217 -1.47 21.55 37.64
CA ALA A 217 -2.85 22.01 37.72
C ALA A 217 -3.89 20.93 37.36
N VAL A 218 -3.47 19.88 36.66
CA VAL A 218 -4.35 18.79 36.23
C VAL A 218 -4.34 17.68 37.29
N SER A 219 -5.49 17.34 37.84
CA SER A 219 -5.65 16.22 38.77
C SER A 219 -6.00 14.92 38.06
N TYR A 220 -5.87 13.79 38.76
CA TYR A 220 -6.37 12.50 38.26
C TYR A 220 -7.88 12.53 37.98
N ALA A 221 -8.65 13.28 38.77
CA ALA A 221 -10.10 13.43 38.58
C ALA A 221 -10.47 14.03 37.22
N SER A 222 -9.67 14.96 36.69
CA SER A 222 -9.88 15.56 35.37
C SER A 222 -9.22 14.73 34.26
N ALA A 223 -8.02 14.19 34.47
CA ALA A 223 -7.27 13.48 33.44
C ALA A 223 -7.88 12.13 33.05
N LEU A 224 -8.39 11.36 34.02
CA LEU A 224 -9.00 10.05 33.77
C LEU A 224 -10.13 10.12 32.73
N PRO A 225 -11.18 10.95 32.92
CA PRO A 225 -12.25 11.06 31.94
C PRO A 225 -11.80 11.62 30.59
N ILE A 226 -10.86 12.57 30.57
CA ILE A 226 -10.30 13.09 29.31
C ILE A 226 -9.66 11.95 28.50
N ILE A 227 -8.82 11.11 29.12
CA ILE A 227 -8.19 9.96 28.44
C ILE A 227 -9.24 8.99 27.91
N MET A 228 -10.33 8.75 28.65
CA MET A 228 -11.44 7.92 28.15
C MET A 228 -12.09 8.54 26.90
N GLY A 229 -12.35 9.84 26.95
CA GLY A 229 -12.83 10.61 25.80
C GLY A 229 -11.91 10.49 24.58
N GLN A 230 -10.60 10.62 24.78
CA GLN A 230 -9.61 10.55 23.69
C GLN A 230 -9.65 9.21 22.95
N ASN A 231 -9.87 8.09 23.66
CA ASN A 231 -10.04 6.78 23.04
C ASN A 231 -11.31 6.70 22.18
N ILE A 232 -12.42 7.33 22.60
CA ILE A 232 -13.64 7.44 21.79
C ILE A 232 -13.39 8.31 20.54
N GLY A 233 -12.79 9.49 20.71
CA GLY A 233 -12.54 10.44 19.62
C GLY A 233 -11.68 9.87 18.49
N THR A 234 -10.75 8.96 18.81
CA THR A 234 -9.91 8.27 17.83
C THR A 234 -10.71 7.48 16.79
N CYS A 235 -11.92 7.03 17.12
CA CYS A 235 -12.75 6.20 16.24
C CYS A 235 -13.25 6.96 14.99
N ILE A 236 -13.22 8.30 15.01
CA ILE A 236 -13.69 9.13 13.89
C ILE A 236 -12.88 8.87 12.62
N THR A 237 -11.58 8.65 12.72
CA THR A 237 -10.72 8.37 11.54
C THR A 237 -11.16 7.09 10.83
N ALA A 238 -11.43 6.01 11.57
CA ALA A 238 -11.91 4.75 11.03
C ALA A 238 -13.31 4.88 10.39
N ILE A 239 -14.19 5.67 11.00
CA ILE A 239 -15.53 5.94 10.46
C ILE A 239 -15.43 6.68 9.13
N ILE A 240 -14.66 7.77 9.06
CA ILE A 240 -14.42 8.54 7.83
C ILE A 240 -13.81 7.64 6.74
N SER A 241 -12.81 6.82 7.10
CA SER A 241 -12.16 5.88 6.18
C SER A 241 -13.09 4.76 5.65
N SER A 242 -14.20 4.50 6.34
CA SER A 242 -15.20 3.50 5.91
C SER A 242 -16.29 4.08 5.00
N ILE A 243 -16.30 5.39 4.74
CA ILE A 243 -17.22 6.02 3.79
C ILE A 243 -16.95 5.46 2.39
N GLY A 244 -18.01 5.06 1.68
CA GLY A 244 -17.90 4.42 0.36
C GLY A 244 -17.40 2.96 0.37
N ALA A 245 -17.07 2.40 1.53
CA ALA A 245 -16.60 1.02 1.66
C ALA A 245 -17.74 0.00 1.71
N ASN A 246 -17.40 -1.27 1.53
CA ASN A 246 -18.33 -2.39 1.66
C ASN A 246 -18.87 -2.52 3.10
N LYS A 247 -19.94 -3.32 3.28
CA LYS A 247 -20.62 -3.47 4.58
C LYS A 247 -19.67 -3.97 5.67
N ASN A 248 -18.80 -4.93 5.38
CA ASN A 248 -17.89 -5.50 6.37
C ASN A 248 -16.81 -4.49 6.79
N ALA A 249 -16.32 -3.65 5.88
CA ALA A 249 -15.38 -2.58 6.21
C ALA A 249 -16.02 -1.51 7.09
N LYS A 250 -17.28 -1.14 6.82
CA LYS A 250 -18.07 -0.30 7.73
C LYS A 250 -18.27 -0.97 9.08
N ARG A 251 -18.61 -2.26 9.12
CA ARG A 251 -18.73 -3.00 10.38
C ARG A 251 -17.42 -2.97 11.18
N ALA A 252 -16.26 -3.10 10.53
CA ALA A 252 -14.97 -3.02 11.21
C ALA A 252 -14.72 -1.65 11.87
N SER A 253 -15.08 -0.54 11.22
CA SER A 253 -14.98 0.80 11.85
C SER A 253 -15.95 0.96 13.03
N TYR A 254 -17.17 0.43 12.92
CA TYR A 254 -18.12 0.41 14.04
C TYR A 254 -17.67 -0.50 15.19
N ILE A 255 -16.97 -1.60 14.92
CA ILE A 255 -16.38 -2.44 15.98
C ILE A 255 -15.33 -1.63 16.77
N HIS A 256 -14.51 -0.80 16.11
CA HIS A 256 -13.60 0.11 16.80
C HIS A 256 -14.35 1.09 17.70
N LEU A 257 -15.43 1.70 17.19
CA LEU A 257 -16.29 2.58 17.96
C LEU A 257 -16.92 1.87 19.17
N TYR A 258 -17.51 0.69 18.99
CA TYR A 258 -18.15 -0.05 20.08
C TYR A 258 -17.16 -0.53 21.11
N PHE A 259 -15.98 -0.97 20.70
CA PHE A 259 -14.92 -1.36 21.62
C PHE A 259 -14.58 -0.20 22.57
N ASN A 260 -14.35 1.00 22.03
CA ASN A 260 -13.99 2.16 22.84
C ASN A 260 -15.19 2.68 23.63
N LEU A 261 -16.38 2.77 23.04
CA LEU A 261 -17.57 3.27 23.72
C LEU A 261 -17.99 2.37 24.88
N ILE A 262 -18.14 1.07 24.64
CA ILE A 262 -18.51 0.09 25.68
C ILE A 262 -17.40 0.00 26.72
N GLY A 263 -16.14 -0.05 26.29
CA GLY A 263 -14.98 -0.07 27.17
C GLY A 263 -14.95 1.11 28.13
N THR A 264 -15.09 2.32 27.59
CA THR A 264 -15.17 3.56 28.38
C THR A 264 -16.35 3.53 29.33
N THR A 265 -17.55 3.16 28.88
CA THR A 265 -18.74 3.11 29.75
C THR A 265 -18.56 2.12 30.89
N LEU A 266 -18.05 0.91 30.61
CA LEU A 266 -17.80 -0.11 31.63
C LEU A 266 -16.73 0.34 32.62
N PHE A 267 -15.59 0.84 32.13
CA PHE A 267 -14.48 1.28 32.95
C PHE A 267 -14.90 2.44 33.86
N MET A 268 -15.52 3.48 33.31
CA MET A 268 -16.00 4.64 34.07
C MET A 268 -17.05 4.23 35.11
N SER A 269 -18.04 3.42 34.72
CA SER A 269 -19.10 2.98 35.65
C SER A 269 -18.51 2.19 36.81
N LEU A 270 -17.61 1.24 36.53
CA LEU A 270 -16.94 0.44 37.56
C LEU A 270 -16.05 1.32 38.45
N PHE A 271 -15.21 2.16 37.85
CA PHE A 271 -14.27 3.03 38.56
C PHE A 271 -15.00 3.98 39.52
N TYR A 272 -16.02 4.69 39.04
CA TYR A 272 -16.78 5.62 39.89
C TYR A 272 -17.68 4.90 40.89
N SER A 273 -18.21 3.72 40.59
CA SER A 273 -18.95 2.91 41.56
C SER A 273 -18.07 2.47 42.73
N ILE A 274 -16.83 2.03 42.44
CA ILE A 274 -15.86 1.69 43.49
C ILE A 274 -15.50 2.95 44.27
N ASN A 275 -15.27 4.08 43.61
CA ASN A 275 -14.96 5.34 44.28
C ASN A 275 -16.07 5.84 45.23
N LEU A 276 -17.34 5.54 44.93
CA LEU A 276 -18.46 5.86 45.83
C LEU A 276 -18.42 5.04 47.14
N ILE A 277 -17.93 3.81 47.07
CA ILE A 277 -17.84 2.89 48.22
C ILE A 277 -16.51 3.09 48.97
N TYR A 278 -15.42 3.27 48.24
CA TYR A 278 -14.06 3.47 48.72
C TYR A 278 -13.43 4.68 48.00
N PRO A 279 -13.57 5.90 48.56
CA PRO A 279 -13.06 7.12 47.92
C PRO A 279 -11.56 7.05 47.66
N PHE A 280 -11.19 7.17 46.39
CA PHE A 280 -9.80 7.15 45.97
C PHE A 280 -9.11 8.46 46.33
N ALA A 281 -8.28 8.44 47.37
CA ALA A 281 -7.53 9.60 47.84
C ALA A 281 -6.65 10.25 46.75
N PHE A 282 -6.20 9.47 45.75
CA PHE A 282 -5.34 9.98 44.68
C PHE A 282 -6.06 10.84 43.63
N LEU A 283 -7.40 10.84 43.58
CA LEU A 283 -8.14 11.56 42.53
C LEU A 283 -7.87 13.08 42.55
N ASN A 284 -7.65 13.64 43.73
CA ASN A 284 -7.36 15.06 43.91
C ASN A 284 -5.86 15.38 43.77
N ASN A 285 -4.99 14.38 43.68
CA ASN A 285 -3.57 14.60 43.48
C ASN A 285 -3.33 15.07 42.04
N SER A 286 -2.30 15.89 41.86
CA SER A 286 -1.81 16.25 40.54
C SER A 286 -1.33 15.01 39.79
N VAL A 287 -1.74 14.88 38.54
CA VAL A 287 -1.26 13.81 37.65
C VAL A 287 0.05 14.25 37.01
N ASN A 288 0.98 13.31 36.83
CA ASN A 288 2.20 13.53 36.05
C ASN A 288 2.14 12.75 34.72
N GLN A 289 3.15 12.94 33.87
CA GLN A 289 3.16 12.37 32.52
C GLN A 289 3.14 10.84 32.53
N VAL A 290 3.82 10.23 33.52
CA VAL A 290 3.81 8.77 33.75
C VAL A 290 2.44 8.30 34.21
N GLY A 291 1.77 9.04 35.10
CA GLY A 291 0.41 8.75 35.55
C GLY A 291 -0.59 8.71 34.40
N ILE A 292 -0.49 9.65 33.45
CA ILE A 292 -1.28 9.63 32.21
C ILE A 292 -0.99 8.37 31.38
N ALA A 293 0.28 8.03 31.20
CA ALA A 293 0.67 6.83 30.44
C ALA A 293 0.17 5.53 31.09
N VAL A 294 0.24 5.44 32.42
CA VAL A 294 -0.29 4.32 33.21
C VAL A 294 -1.80 4.22 33.06
N VAL A 295 -2.54 5.32 33.24
CA VAL A 295 -4.00 5.34 33.08
C VAL A 295 -4.40 4.91 31.67
N HIS A 296 -3.75 5.47 30.65
CA HIS A 296 -4.02 5.16 29.26
C HIS A 296 -3.73 3.69 28.92
N THR A 297 -2.63 3.15 29.44
CA THR A 297 -2.25 1.73 29.26
C THR A 297 -3.20 0.80 30.00
N ALA A 298 -3.47 1.09 31.28
CA ALA A 298 -4.35 0.29 32.12
C ALA A 298 -5.76 0.19 31.53
N PHE A 299 -6.30 1.32 31.04
CA PHE A 299 -7.60 1.34 30.38
C PHE A 299 -7.64 0.43 29.14
N ASN A 300 -6.67 0.59 28.22
CA ASN A 300 -6.67 -0.16 26.96
C ASN A 300 -6.46 -1.66 27.17
N ILE A 301 -5.59 -2.03 28.12
CA ILE A 301 -5.38 -3.43 28.50
C ILE A 301 -6.64 -3.99 29.17
N ALA A 302 -7.19 -3.31 30.18
CA ALA A 302 -8.38 -3.77 30.89
C ALA A 302 -9.58 -3.93 29.96
N THR A 303 -9.84 -2.93 29.11
CA THR A 303 -10.90 -2.99 28.11
C THR A 303 -10.71 -4.14 27.14
N THR A 304 -9.48 -4.36 26.67
CA THR A 304 -9.17 -5.50 25.80
C THR A 304 -9.43 -6.82 26.51
N VAL A 305 -8.93 -7.01 27.73
CA VAL A 305 -9.13 -8.25 28.51
C VAL A 305 -10.61 -8.52 28.74
N VAL A 306 -11.39 -7.50 29.08
CA VAL A 306 -12.83 -7.62 29.34
C VAL A 306 -13.62 -7.89 28.06
N LEU A 307 -13.35 -7.20 26.95
CA LEU A 307 -14.15 -7.29 25.72
C LEU A 307 -13.68 -8.37 24.73
N LEU A 308 -12.44 -8.86 24.84
CA LEU A 308 -11.92 -9.95 24.00
C LEU A 308 -12.80 -11.21 23.98
N PRO A 309 -13.31 -11.75 25.11
CA PRO A 309 -14.23 -12.89 25.08
C PRO A 309 -15.55 -12.57 24.36
N PHE A 310 -15.96 -11.30 24.34
CA PHE A 310 -17.17 -10.82 23.69
C PHE A 310 -16.95 -10.34 22.24
N SER A 311 -15.82 -10.67 21.62
CA SER A 311 -15.52 -10.23 20.24
C SER A 311 -16.61 -10.61 19.22
N THR A 312 -17.21 -11.79 19.36
CA THR A 312 -18.35 -12.22 18.51
C THR A 312 -19.59 -11.35 18.72
N HIS A 313 -19.81 -10.85 19.93
CA HIS A 313 -20.93 -9.94 20.23
C HIS A 313 -20.70 -8.57 19.61
N LEU A 314 -19.46 -8.07 19.60
CA LEU A 314 -19.13 -6.82 18.88
C LEU A 314 -19.40 -6.94 17.38
N VAL A 315 -19.08 -8.10 16.78
CA VAL A 315 -19.44 -8.39 15.38
C VAL A 315 -20.95 -8.35 15.19
N LYS A 316 -21.72 -9.07 16.03
CA LYS A 316 -23.19 -9.05 15.97
C LYS A 316 -23.77 -7.64 16.12
N LEU A 317 -23.24 -6.85 17.05
CA LEU A 317 -23.66 -5.46 17.25
C LEU A 317 -23.39 -4.61 15.99
N SER A 318 -22.24 -4.78 15.35
CA SER A 318 -21.94 -4.11 14.08
C SER A 318 -22.87 -4.55 12.94
N GLN A 319 -23.31 -5.81 12.93
CA GLN A 319 -24.28 -6.33 11.97
C GLN A 319 -25.70 -5.79 12.22
N LEU A 320 -26.05 -5.46 13.47
CA LEU A 320 -27.32 -4.82 13.80
C LEU A 320 -27.37 -3.37 13.31
N THR A 321 -26.25 -2.65 13.40
CA THR A 321 -26.13 -1.25 12.95
C THR A 321 -26.01 -1.15 11.44
N ILE A 322 -25.13 -1.96 10.84
CA ILE A 322 -25.00 -2.11 9.40
C ILE A 322 -25.66 -3.42 9.00
N ARG A 323 -26.99 -3.36 8.82
CA ARG A 323 -27.80 -4.54 8.49
C ARG A 323 -27.44 -5.11 7.12
N ASP A 324 -27.46 -6.44 7.04
CA ASP A 324 -27.58 -7.08 5.75
C ASP A 324 -28.95 -6.72 5.15
N LYS A 325 -29.02 -6.57 3.83
CA LYS A 325 -30.33 -6.44 3.19
C LYS A 325 -30.88 -7.87 3.17
N ASP A 326 -32.12 -8.05 3.57
CA ASP A 326 -32.76 -9.37 3.58
C ASP A 326 -32.56 -10.07 2.23
N GLY A 327 -32.02 -11.29 2.27
CA GLY A 327 -32.03 -12.24 1.16
C GLY A 327 -31.19 -11.91 -0.08
N THR A 328 -30.41 -10.84 -0.09
CA THR A 328 -29.44 -10.58 -1.17
C THR A 328 -28.05 -10.42 -0.56
N GLU A 329 -27.32 -11.54 -0.51
CA GLU A 329 -25.89 -11.48 -0.76
C GLU A 329 -25.72 -10.74 -2.10
N THR A 330 -25.61 -9.42 -2.04
CA THR A 330 -25.13 -8.63 -3.16
C THR A 330 -23.64 -8.99 -3.28
N ASN A 331 -23.36 -10.16 -3.85
CA ASN A 331 -22.38 -10.22 -4.91
C ASN A 331 -22.77 -9.10 -5.85
N ASP A 332 -22.00 -8.01 -5.81
CA ASP A 332 -22.14 -6.88 -6.71
C ASP A 332 -21.93 -7.44 -8.13
N MET A 333 -23.01 -7.96 -8.71
CA MET A 333 -23.08 -8.63 -9.99
C MET A 333 -23.13 -7.56 -11.06
N GLY A 334 -21.96 -7.03 -11.38
CA GLY A 334 -21.71 -6.14 -12.50
C GLY A 334 -20.37 -6.49 -13.15
N ARG A 335 -20.29 -7.68 -13.76
CA ARG A 335 -19.05 -8.40 -14.17
C ARG A 335 -18.10 -8.60 -12.98
N GLU A 336 -17.71 -9.85 -12.69
CA GLU A 336 -16.80 -10.11 -11.57
C GLU A 336 -15.46 -9.40 -11.82
N MET A 337 -15.30 -8.21 -11.24
CA MET A 337 -14.03 -7.52 -11.22
C MET A 337 -13.01 -8.48 -10.59
N PRO A 338 -11.88 -8.76 -11.26
CA PRO A 338 -10.87 -9.66 -10.76
C PRO A 338 -10.52 -9.36 -9.31
N GLU A 339 -10.27 -10.41 -8.51
CA GLU A 339 -9.93 -10.23 -7.10
C GLU A 339 -8.74 -9.28 -6.93
N SER A 340 -7.71 -9.39 -7.77
CA SER A 340 -6.53 -8.53 -7.76
C SER A 340 -6.86 -7.03 -7.90
N LEU A 341 -7.84 -6.67 -8.72
CA LEU A 341 -8.32 -5.29 -8.86
C LEU A 341 -9.12 -4.82 -7.64
N LYS A 342 -9.88 -5.72 -6.98
CA LYS A 342 -10.55 -5.43 -5.69
C LYS A 342 -9.54 -5.12 -4.58
N LEU A 343 -8.29 -5.56 -4.71
CA LEU A 343 -7.21 -5.29 -3.75
C LEU A 343 -6.60 -3.89 -3.89
N LEU A 344 -6.90 -3.14 -4.95
CA LEU A 344 -6.39 -1.78 -5.20
C LEU A 344 -7.22 -0.72 -4.46
N ASP A 345 -7.23 -0.82 -3.13
CA ASP A 345 -7.99 0.06 -2.25
C ASP A 345 -7.26 1.40 -1.98
N ALA A 346 -7.94 2.53 -2.16
CA ALA A 346 -7.34 3.85 -1.96
C ALA A 346 -6.80 4.08 -0.53
N ARG A 347 -7.27 3.32 0.47
CA ARG A 347 -6.73 3.36 1.84
C ARG A 347 -5.30 2.85 1.95
N PHE A 348 -4.82 2.12 0.94
CA PHE A 348 -3.43 1.66 0.88
C PHE A 348 -2.50 2.65 0.19
N LEU A 349 -2.98 3.81 -0.30
CA LEU A 349 -2.13 4.82 -0.92
C LEU A 349 -1.07 5.38 0.04
N ASP A 350 -1.39 5.43 1.34
CA ASP A 350 -0.44 5.83 2.39
C ASP A 350 0.51 4.68 2.80
N MET A 351 0.47 3.54 2.08
CA MET A 351 1.41 2.40 2.21
C MET A 351 2.04 2.05 0.86
N PRO A 352 2.93 2.90 0.32
CA PRO A 352 3.35 2.77 -1.07
C PRO A 352 4.01 1.46 -1.44
N GLY A 353 4.90 0.92 -0.59
CA GLY A 353 5.53 -0.37 -0.85
C GLY A 353 4.54 -1.54 -0.92
N PHE A 354 3.43 -1.47 -0.17
CA PHE A 354 2.36 -2.46 -0.27
C PHE A 354 1.48 -2.23 -1.51
N ALA A 355 1.09 -0.99 -1.75
CA ALA A 355 0.30 -0.55 -2.90
C ALA A 355 0.96 -0.93 -4.24
N THR A 356 2.23 -0.58 -4.43
CA THR A 356 3.01 -0.92 -5.63
C THR A 356 3.09 -2.43 -5.86
N LYS A 357 3.23 -3.21 -4.79
CA LYS A 357 3.26 -4.68 -4.89
C LYS A 357 1.91 -5.25 -5.34
N ARG A 358 0.78 -4.64 -4.94
CA ARG A 358 -0.55 -5.03 -5.43
C ARG A 358 -0.74 -4.69 -6.90
N CYS A 359 -0.33 -3.50 -7.33
CA CYS A 359 -0.33 -3.13 -8.75
C CYS A 359 0.48 -4.13 -9.57
N ARG A 360 1.67 -4.53 -9.10
CA ARG A 360 2.49 -5.55 -9.77
C ARG A 360 1.76 -6.88 -9.91
N LYS A 361 1.10 -7.36 -8.85
CA LYS A 361 0.32 -8.60 -8.92
C LYS A 361 -0.80 -8.51 -9.96
N ALA A 362 -1.54 -7.40 -9.98
CA ALA A 362 -2.59 -7.17 -10.97
C ALA A 362 -2.01 -7.07 -12.40
N ALA A 363 -0.85 -6.43 -12.58
CA ALA A 363 -0.18 -6.36 -13.87
C ALA A 363 0.31 -7.73 -14.38
N ILE A 364 0.74 -8.62 -13.48
CA ILE A 364 1.08 -10.00 -13.85
C ILE A 364 -0.17 -10.75 -14.34
N GLU A 365 -1.30 -10.62 -13.65
CA GLU A 365 -2.57 -11.22 -14.08
C GLU A 365 -3.03 -10.63 -15.43
N MET A 366 -2.89 -9.32 -15.63
CA MET A 366 -3.11 -8.66 -16.93
C MET A 366 -2.22 -9.26 -18.04
N ALA A 367 -0.94 -9.50 -17.75
CA ALA A 367 -0.01 -10.10 -18.69
C ALA A 367 -0.36 -11.55 -19.07
N GLU A 368 -0.84 -12.34 -18.10
CA GLU A 368 -1.33 -13.70 -18.35
C GLU A 368 -2.58 -13.70 -19.25
N VAL A 369 -3.51 -12.75 -19.04
CA VAL A 369 -4.67 -12.56 -19.91
C VAL A 369 -4.23 -12.16 -21.33
N ALA A 370 -3.35 -11.17 -21.47
CA ALA A 370 -2.83 -10.75 -22.78
C ALA A 370 -2.11 -11.90 -23.52
N ARG A 371 -1.27 -12.68 -22.81
CA ARG A 371 -0.61 -13.87 -23.35
C ARG A 371 -1.61 -14.94 -23.80
N SER A 372 -2.65 -15.20 -23.00
CA SER A 372 -3.67 -16.17 -23.37
C SER A 372 -4.55 -15.67 -24.53
N SER A 373 -4.74 -14.35 -24.67
CA SER A 373 -5.45 -13.74 -25.80
C SER A 373 -4.67 -13.97 -27.10
N LEU A 374 -3.36 -13.73 -27.06
CA LEU A 374 -2.43 -13.97 -28.17
C LEU A 374 -2.41 -15.44 -28.61
N ASP A 375 -2.33 -16.39 -27.67
CA ASP A 375 -2.33 -17.82 -27.95
C ASP A 375 -3.60 -18.25 -28.71
N LYS A 376 -4.77 -17.77 -28.25
CA LYS A 376 -6.06 -18.02 -28.91
C LYS A 376 -6.13 -17.37 -30.29
N ALA A 377 -5.65 -16.13 -30.42
CA ALA A 377 -5.62 -15.42 -31.70
C ALA A 377 -4.74 -16.14 -32.73
N ILE A 378 -3.57 -16.63 -32.33
CA ILE A 378 -2.70 -17.46 -33.17
C ILE A 378 -3.42 -18.77 -33.54
N GLY A 379 -4.13 -19.40 -32.58
CA GLY A 379 -4.95 -20.59 -32.83
C GLY A 379 -5.98 -20.41 -33.95
N LEU A 380 -6.62 -19.24 -34.02
CA LEU A 380 -7.60 -18.90 -35.05
C LEU A 380 -7.01 -18.86 -36.47
N LEU A 381 -5.71 -18.61 -36.63
CA LEU A 381 -5.04 -18.66 -37.94
C LEU A 381 -5.01 -20.07 -38.52
N TRP A 382 -5.09 -21.10 -37.67
CA TRP A 382 -5.07 -22.51 -38.08
C TRP A 382 -6.46 -23.09 -38.23
N SER A 383 -7.36 -22.75 -37.32
CA SER A 383 -8.74 -23.21 -37.29
C SER A 383 -9.64 -22.12 -36.73
N PHE A 384 -10.42 -21.50 -37.61
CA PHE A 384 -11.29 -20.40 -37.20
C PHE A 384 -12.52 -20.91 -36.42
N ASP A 385 -12.78 -20.29 -35.27
CA ASP A 385 -13.94 -20.54 -34.43
C ASP A 385 -14.48 -19.19 -33.91
N ALA A 386 -15.72 -18.87 -34.28
CA ALA A 386 -16.36 -17.61 -33.89
C ALA A 386 -16.52 -17.46 -32.36
N SER A 387 -16.69 -18.57 -31.63
CA SER A 387 -16.79 -18.54 -30.16
C SER A 387 -15.46 -18.22 -29.48
N VAL A 388 -14.33 -18.55 -30.13
CA VAL A 388 -12.99 -18.19 -29.65
C VAL A 388 -12.70 -16.72 -29.94
N MET A 389 -13.19 -16.18 -31.06
CA MET A 389 -13.13 -14.74 -31.36
C MET A 389 -13.84 -13.91 -30.29
N GLU A 390 -15.08 -14.26 -29.93
CA GLU A 390 -15.85 -13.56 -28.88
C GLU A 390 -15.10 -13.57 -27.53
N LYS A 391 -14.48 -14.69 -27.17
CA LYS A 391 -13.64 -14.79 -25.96
C LYS A 391 -12.42 -13.86 -26.01
N ILE A 392 -11.78 -13.69 -27.18
CA ILE A 392 -10.64 -12.77 -27.34
C ILE A 392 -11.11 -11.32 -27.13
N GLU A 393 -12.27 -10.94 -27.67
CA GLU A 393 -12.86 -9.60 -27.45
C GLU A 393 -13.23 -9.35 -25.98
N ASP A 394 -13.69 -10.37 -25.26
CA ASP A 394 -13.94 -10.23 -23.81
C ASP A 394 -12.66 -10.16 -22.98
N MET A 395 -11.59 -10.84 -23.42
CA MET A 395 -10.27 -10.74 -22.81
C MET A 395 -9.64 -9.36 -23.03
N GLU A 396 -9.84 -8.73 -24.19
CA GLU A 396 -9.38 -7.36 -24.45
C GLU A 396 -10.07 -6.36 -23.52
N LYS A 397 -11.40 -6.40 -23.41
CA LYS A 397 -12.15 -5.56 -22.44
C LYS A 397 -11.67 -5.75 -21.01
N LEU A 398 -11.23 -6.96 -20.66
CA LEU A 398 -10.66 -7.26 -19.33
C LEU A 398 -9.28 -6.62 -19.16
N VAL A 399 -8.43 -6.68 -20.19
CA VAL A 399 -7.11 -6.02 -20.20
C VAL A 399 -7.26 -4.50 -20.10
N ASP A 400 -8.20 -3.88 -20.83
CA ASP A 400 -8.50 -2.45 -20.73
C ASP A 400 -8.93 -2.05 -19.31
N MET A 401 -9.75 -2.89 -18.66
CA MET A 401 -10.14 -2.66 -17.27
C MET A 401 -8.93 -2.72 -16.32
N TYR A 402 -7.99 -3.65 -16.55
CA TYR A 402 -6.74 -3.68 -15.79
C TYR A 402 -5.92 -2.42 -16.02
N GLU A 403 -5.75 -1.99 -17.28
CA GLU A 403 -4.99 -0.79 -17.63
C GLU A 403 -5.56 0.46 -16.93
N ASP A 404 -6.86 0.71 -17.05
CA ASP A 404 -7.53 1.86 -16.42
C ASP A 404 -7.39 1.83 -14.89
N LYS A 405 -7.69 0.68 -14.26
CA LYS A 405 -7.68 0.58 -12.79
C LYS A 405 -6.27 0.65 -12.21
N ILE A 406 -5.31 -0.06 -12.81
CA ILE A 406 -3.92 -0.02 -12.36
C ILE A 406 -3.34 1.38 -12.63
N GLY A 407 -3.54 1.93 -13.82
CA GLY A 407 -3.05 3.26 -14.20
C GLY A 407 -3.60 4.37 -13.30
N SER A 408 -4.93 4.42 -13.12
CA SER A 408 -5.59 5.37 -12.21
C SER A 408 -5.07 5.27 -10.77
N TYR A 409 -4.81 4.04 -10.30
CA TYR A 409 -4.30 3.81 -8.94
C TYR A 409 -2.82 4.22 -8.81
N LEU A 410 -1.98 3.90 -9.80
CA LEU A 410 -0.58 4.32 -9.84
C LEU A 410 -0.43 5.84 -9.92
N ILE A 411 -1.26 6.55 -10.67
CA ILE A 411 -1.26 8.03 -10.71
C ILE A 411 -1.61 8.63 -9.34
N LYS A 412 -2.58 8.04 -8.62
CA LYS A 412 -2.89 8.46 -7.24
C LYS A 412 -1.76 8.13 -6.27
N LEU A 413 -0.97 7.11 -6.56
CA LEU A 413 0.18 6.72 -5.76
C LEU A 413 1.40 7.61 -6.03
N SER A 414 1.57 8.10 -7.26
CA SER A 414 2.69 8.98 -7.63
C SER A 414 2.63 10.36 -6.98
N SER A 415 1.46 10.75 -6.44
CA SER A 415 1.32 11.98 -5.65
C SER A 415 1.70 11.82 -4.17
N ARG A 416 2.17 10.63 -3.76
CA ARG A 416 2.62 10.33 -2.39
C ARG A 416 4.15 10.33 -2.31
N ASP A 417 4.67 10.46 -1.10
CA ASP A 417 6.11 10.38 -0.85
C ASP A 417 6.59 8.93 -0.97
N LEU A 418 7.21 8.61 -2.10
CA LEU A 418 7.73 7.29 -2.43
C LEU A 418 9.22 7.19 -2.07
N MET A 419 9.64 6.02 -1.60
CA MET A 419 11.07 5.70 -1.62
C MET A 419 11.54 5.51 -3.08
N ASP A 420 12.83 5.77 -3.37
CA ASP A 420 13.40 5.64 -4.72
C ASP A 420 13.06 4.31 -5.40
N ARG A 421 13.08 3.21 -4.63
CA ARG A 421 12.70 1.88 -5.13
C ARG A 421 11.25 1.81 -5.57
N ASP A 422 10.33 2.37 -4.79
CA ASP A 422 8.89 2.34 -5.08
C ASP A 422 8.56 3.27 -6.24
N SER A 423 9.23 4.42 -6.35
CA SER A 423 9.12 5.35 -7.48
C SER A 423 9.58 4.71 -8.80
N LYS A 424 10.75 4.05 -8.81
CA LYS A 424 11.23 3.30 -9.97
C LYS A 424 10.26 2.18 -10.37
N SER A 425 9.76 1.42 -9.37
CA SER A 425 8.77 0.36 -9.63
C SER A 425 7.42 0.90 -10.09
N LEU A 426 7.03 2.12 -9.70
CA LEU A 426 5.81 2.76 -10.19
C LEU A 426 5.94 3.13 -11.67
N SER A 427 7.04 3.78 -12.03
CA SER A 427 7.34 4.14 -13.42
C SER A 427 7.36 2.92 -14.34
N PHE A 428 8.02 1.84 -13.88
CA PHE A 428 8.01 0.55 -14.56
C PHE A 428 6.61 0.04 -14.87
N LEU A 429 5.74 0.01 -13.86
CA LEU A 429 4.41 -0.56 -13.98
C LEU A 429 3.53 0.30 -14.89
N LEU A 430 3.65 1.63 -14.83
CA LEU A 430 2.93 2.54 -15.73
C LEU A 430 3.28 2.29 -17.20
N HIS A 431 4.56 2.11 -17.53
CA HIS A 431 4.96 1.76 -18.89
C HIS A 431 4.50 0.35 -19.27
N SER A 432 4.67 -0.61 -18.35
CA SER A 432 4.36 -2.01 -18.62
C SER A 432 2.88 -2.25 -18.90
N ILE A 433 1.95 -1.63 -18.15
CA ILE A 433 0.51 -1.85 -18.39
C ILE A 433 0.08 -1.38 -19.78
N ASN A 434 0.63 -0.27 -20.28
CA ASN A 434 0.35 0.20 -21.64
C ASN A 434 0.94 -0.75 -22.69
N ASP A 435 2.16 -1.26 -22.51
CA ASP A 435 2.70 -2.29 -23.43
C ASP A 435 1.89 -3.60 -23.40
N LEU A 436 1.31 -3.98 -22.25
CA LEU A 436 0.44 -5.16 -22.11
C LEU A 436 -0.92 -4.97 -22.81
N GLU A 437 -1.52 -3.79 -22.74
CA GLU A 437 -2.73 -3.43 -23.50
C GLU A 437 -2.46 -3.58 -25.01
N ARG A 438 -1.34 -3.03 -25.50
CA ARG A 438 -0.97 -3.13 -26.92
C ARG A 438 -0.74 -4.57 -27.40
N ILE A 439 -0.27 -5.45 -26.53
CA ILE A 439 -0.16 -6.89 -26.86
C ILE A 439 -1.56 -7.49 -27.08
N SER A 440 -2.54 -7.13 -26.24
CA SER A 440 -3.93 -7.57 -26.40
C SER A 440 -4.57 -7.00 -27.67
N ASP A 441 -4.36 -5.73 -27.99
CA ASP A 441 -4.83 -5.10 -29.25
C ASP A 441 -4.33 -5.86 -30.48
N HIS A 442 -3.05 -6.25 -30.46
CA HIS A 442 -2.45 -7.00 -31.56
C HIS A 442 -2.97 -8.44 -31.61
N ALA A 443 -3.34 -9.05 -30.49
CA ALA A 443 -4.06 -10.33 -30.50
C ALA A 443 -5.42 -10.20 -31.19
N VAL A 444 -6.20 -9.16 -30.88
CA VAL A 444 -7.47 -8.86 -31.57
C VAL A 444 -7.24 -8.65 -33.07
N SER A 445 -6.20 -7.89 -33.45
CA SER A 445 -5.84 -7.65 -34.85
C SER A 445 -5.50 -8.94 -35.62
N ILE A 446 -4.79 -9.88 -34.98
CA ILE A 446 -4.50 -11.21 -35.54
C ILE A 446 -5.80 -12.02 -35.71
N ALA A 447 -6.68 -11.99 -34.71
CA ALA A 447 -7.95 -12.69 -34.75
C ALA A 447 -8.88 -12.15 -35.86
N GLN A 448 -8.91 -10.83 -36.06
CA GLN A 448 -9.61 -10.18 -37.18
C GLN A 448 -9.02 -10.60 -38.54
N SER A 449 -7.70 -10.68 -38.65
CA SER A 449 -7.04 -11.17 -39.87
C SER A 449 -7.42 -12.63 -40.17
N ALA A 450 -7.54 -13.47 -39.14
CA ALA A 450 -8.02 -14.85 -39.26
C ALA A 450 -9.50 -14.95 -39.68
N LYS A 451 -10.35 -14.04 -39.18
CA LYS A 451 -11.74 -13.91 -39.62
C LYS A 451 -11.82 -13.53 -41.10
N GLU A 452 -11.06 -12.51 -41.51
CA GLU A 452 -11.05 -12.02 -42.88
C GLU A 452 -10.65 -13.10 -43.89
N ILE A 453 -9.64 -13.92 -43.56
CA ILE A 453 -9.17 -14.95 -44.48
C ILE A 453 -10.23 -16.06 -44.66
N THR A 454 -10.89 -16.44 -43.57
CA THR A 454 -11.94 -17.47 -43.54
C THR A 454 -13.21 -17.01 -44.27
N GLU A 455 -13.75 -15.83 -43.95
CA GLU A 455 -14.98 -15.29 -44.56
C GLU A 455 -14.84 -15.08 -46.07
N LYS A 456 -13.64 -14.72 -46.53
CA LYS A 456 -13.35 -14.54 -47.97
C LYS A 456 -13.05 -15.87 -48.68
N GLY A 457 -13.20 -17.02 -48.02
CA GLY A 457 -12.95 -18.35 -48.57
C GLY A 457 -11.49 -18.56 -48.99
N ARG A 458 -10.55 -17.92 -48.30
CA ARG A 458 -9.12 -17.95 -48.62
C ARG A 458 -8.39 -18.81 -47.60
N CYS A 459 -7.34 -19.50 -48.06
CA CYS A 459 -6.39 -20.18 -47.20
C CYS A 459 -4.97 -19.76 -47.56
N PHE A 460 -4.11 -19.68 -46.54
CA PHE A 460 -2.66 -19.61 -46.73
C PHE A 460 -2.16 -20.90 -47.39
N SER A 461 -1.07 -20.82 -48.16
CA SER A 461 -0.42 -22.02 -48.67
C SER A 461 0.22 -22.82 -47.53
N LYS A 462 0.36 -24.14 -47.69
CA LYS A 462 1.01 -25.00 -46.66
C LYS A 462 2.37 -24.44 -46.21
N ARG A 463 3.20 -23.99 -47.16
CA ARG A 463 4.49 -23.35 -46.89
C ARG A 463 4.36 -22.06 -46.07
N ALA A 464 3.35 -21.22 -46.36
CA ALA A 464 3.11 -20.01 -45.57
C ALA A 464 2.66 -20.33 -44.14
N ILE A 465 1.87 -21.39 -43.96
CA ILE A 465 1.45 -21.87 -42.64
C ILE A 465 2.65 -22.37 -41.84
N GLU A 466 3.55 -23.14 -42.46
CA GLU A 466 4.77 -23.63 -41.79
C GLU A 466 5.69 -22.48 -41.36
N ASP A 467 5.93 -21.52 -42.25
CA ASP A 467 6.69 -20.30 -41.94
C ASP A 467 6.05 -19.52 -40.77
N LEU A 468 4.73 -19.31 -40.81
CA LEU A 468 3.99 -18.63 -39.75
C LEU A 468 4.06 -19.39 -38.42
N LYS A 469 3.98 -20.73 -38.43
CA LYS A 469 4.09 -21.54 -37.19
C LYS A 469 5.42 -21.32 -36.48
N VAL A 470 6.52 -21.21 -37.22
CA VAL A 470 7.85 -20.93 -36.63
C VAL A 470 7.85 -19.54 -36.00
N MET A 471 7.37 -18.52 -36.71
CA MET A 471 7.31 -17.15 -36.17
C MET A 471 6.37 -17.03 -34.96
N SER A 472 5.17 -17.62 -35.03
CA SER A 472 4.21 -17.68 -33.92
C SER A 472 4.82 -18.37 -32.69
N SER A 473 5.58 -19.44 -32.88
CA SER A 473 6.26 -20.14 -31.78
C SER A 473 7.32 -19.25 -31.10
N ALA A 474 8.11 -18.50 -31.89
CA ALA A 474 9.08 -17.56 -31.36
C ALA A 474 8.40 -16.40 -30.60
N VAL A 475 7.27 -15.89 -31.11
CA VAL A 475 6.49 -14.82 -30.48
C VAL A 475 5.77 -15.30 -29.21
N MET A 476 5.31 -16.55 -29.16
CA MET A 476 4.78 -17.11 -27.91
C MET A 476 5.87 -17.27 -26.86
N GLN A 477 7.07 -17.74 -27.25
CA GLN A 477 8.20 -17.85 -26.32
C GLN A 477 8.61 -16.49 -25.75
N ILE A 478 8.70 -15.43 -26.56
CA ILE A 478 9.09 -14.10 -26.04
C ILE A 478 8.02 -13.52 -25.10
N CYS A 479 6.75 -13.83 -25.35
CA CYS A 479 5.65 -13.44 -24.47
C CYS A 479 5.69 -14.21 -23.12
N ASP A 480 5.94 -15.52 -23.16
CA ASP A 480 6.11 -16.36 -21.96
C ASP A 480 7.32 -15.91 -21.12
N ASP A 481 8.43 -15.56 -21.78
CA ASP A 481 9.62 -15.01 -21.13
C ASP A 481 9.32 -13.65 -20.48
N MET A 482 8.55 -12.77 -21.13
CA MET A 482 8.12 -11.47 -20.59
C MET A 482 7.27 -11.63 -19.33
N VAL A 483 6.25 -12.51 -19.36
CA VAL A 483 5.40 -12.79 -18.17
C VAL A 483 6.27 -13.31 -17.01
N THR A 484 7.24 -14.19 -17.31
CA THR A 484 8.18 -14.72 -16.31
C THR A 484 9.07 -13.64 -15.69
N VAL A 485 9.54 -12.70 -16.51
CA VAL A 485 10.37 -11.56 -16.07
C VAL A 485 9.56 -10.59 -15.21
N LEU A 486 8.34 -10.27 -15.62
CA LEU A 486 7.42 -9.40 -14.88
C LEU A 486 7.11 -9.97 -13.49
N GLY A 487 6.95 -11.30 -13.40
CA GLY A 487 6.66 -12.02 -12.16
C GLY A 487 7.84 -12.16 -11.18
N ASN A 488 9.04 -12.44 -11.69
CA ASN A 488 10.18 -12.80 -10.84
C ASN A 488 11.22 -11.68 -10.62
N GLU A 489 11.09 -10.55 -11.31
CA GLU A 489 12.08 -9.46 -11.30
C GLU A 489 13.50 -9.93 -11.71
N ASP A 490 13.60 -11.01 -12.49
CA ASP A 490 14.87 -11.64 -12.87
C ASP A 490 15.51 -10.92 -14.07
N ALA A 491 16.41 -9.97 -13.77
CA ALA A 491 17.14 -9.20 -14.77
C ALA A 491 17.95 -10.07 -15.75
N ASN A 492 18.44 -11.23 -15.31
CA ASN A 492 19.22 -12.12 -16.18
C ASN A 492 18.32 -12.75 -17.25
N LYS A 493 17.07 -13.06 -16.91
CA LYS A 493 16.08 -13.53 -17.88
C LYS A 493 15.62 -12.42 -18.81
N ALA A 494 15.48 -11.18 -18.30
CA ALA A 494 15.16 -10.02 -19.11
C ALA A 494 16.18 -9.80 -20.24
N GLY A 495 17.48 -10.01 -19.96
CA GLY A 495 18.54 -9.95 -20.96
C GLY A 495 18.43 -10.96 -22.12
N ASN A 496 17.62 -12.02 -21.97
CA ASN A 496 17.40 -13.01 -23.03
C ASN A 496 16.29 -12.60 -24.02
N ILE A 497 15.48 -11.59 -23.71
CA ILE A 497 14.33 -11.18 -24.52
C ILE A 497 14.77 -10.42 -25.77
N GLN A 498 15.71 -9.48 -25.64
CA GLN A 498 16.21 -8.68 -26.76
C GLN A 498 16.84 -9.55 -27.89
N PRO A 499 17.70 -10.55 -27.60
CA PRO A 499 18.18 -11.48 -28.63
C PRO A 499 17.06 -12.19 -29.41
N LEU A 500 15.99 -12.62 -28.73
CA LEU A 500 14.86 -13.29 -29.38
C LEU A 500 14.06 -12.32 -30.25
N TYR A 501 13.87 -11.08 -29.80
CA TYR A 501 13.25 -10.02 -30.61
C TYR A 501 14.01 -9.77 -31.92
N ASP A 502 15.35 -9.67 -31.86
CA ASP A 502 16.19 -9.47 -33.04
C ASP A 502 16.06 -10.67 -34.02
N VAL A 503 15.96 -11.91 -33.52
CA VAL A 503 15.69 -13.11 -34.35
C VAL A 503 14.30 -13.08 -34.98
N ILE A 504 13.25 -12.66 -34.26
CA ILE A 504 11.89 -12.51 -34.82
C ILE A 504 11.89 -11.48 -35.96
N GLY A 505 12.69 -10.41 -35.83
CA GLY A 505 12.90 -9.43 -36.90
C GLY A 505 13.48 -10.04 -38.18
N ILE A 506 14.46 -10.95 -38.04
CA ILE A 506 15.06 -11.69 -39.17
C ILE A 506 14.04 -12.63 -39.81
N LEU A 507 13.32 -13.42 -39.00
CA LEU A 507 12.27 -14.32 -39.48
C LEU A 507 11.23 -13.57 -40.31
N ARG A 508 10.77 -12.41 -39.83
CA ARG A 508 9.81 -11.57 -40.56
C ARG A 508 10.34 -11.17 -41.94
N ALA A 509 11.60 -10.75 -42.02
CA ALA A 509 12.23 -10.33 -43.27
C ALA A 509 12.30 -11.50 -44.27
N GLU A 510 12.74 -12.68 -43.81
CA GLU A 510 12.80 -13.89 -44.62
C GLU A 510 11.42 -14.36 -45.11
N ILE A 511 10.41 -14.37 -44.25
CA ILE A 511 9.04 -14.75 -44.64
C ILE A 511 8.51 -13.78 -45.71
N LYS A 512 8.78 -12.49 -45.56
CA LYS A 512 8.38 -11.46 -46.55
C LYS A 512 9.06 -11.69 -47.89
N GLU A 513 10.35 -12.03 -47.89
CA GLU A 513 11.10 -12.34 -49.11
C GLU A 513 10.56 -13.61 -49.79
N LYS A 514 10.36 -14.70 -49.03
CA LYS A 514 9.75 -15.93 -49.56
C LYS A 514 8.34 -15.67 -50.11
N HIS A 515 7.58 -14.74 -49.53
CA HIS A 515 6.26 -14.36 -50.03
C HIS A 515 6.34 -13.60 -51.36
N ILE A 516 7.27 -12.64 -51.49
CA ILE A 516 7.51 -11.91 -52.75
C ILE A 516 7.91 -12.88 -53.87
N LYS A 517 8.75 -13.87 -53.58
CA LYS A 517 9.13 -14.92 -54.54
C LYS A 517 7.90 -15.70 -55.04
N ARG A 518 7.02 -16.13 -54.11
CA ARG A 518 5.76 -16.81 -54.43
C ARG A 518 4.79 -15.95 -55.25
N LEU A 519 4.76 -14.63 -55.03
CA LEU A 519 3.97 -13.69 -55.83
C LEU A 519 4.52 -13.59 -57.27
N ARG A 520 5.85 -13.50 -57.43
CA ARG A 520 6.50 -13.45 -58.75
C ARG A 520 6.30 -14.73 -59.56
N GLU A 521 6.26 -15.88 -58.88
CA GLU A 521 6.01 -17.19 -59.49
C GLU A 521 4.52 -17.49 -59.75
N GLY A 522 3.60 -16.58 -59.40
CA GLY A 522 2.15 -16.77 -59.60
C GLY A 522 1.49 -17.77 -58.65
N ILE A 523 2.22 -18.29 -57.66
CA ILE A 523 1.75 -19.28 -56.68
C ILE A 523 0.81 -18.63 -55.63
N CYS A 524 0.88 -17.31 -55.47
CA CYS A 524 0.08 -16.55 -54.51
C CYS A 524 -0.53 -15.29 -55.13
N THR A 525 -1.61 -14.78 -54.54
CA THR A 525 -2.29 -13.55 -54.97
C THR A 525 -1.98 -12.38 -54.03
N ILE A 526 -1.89 -11.16 -54.58
CA ILE A 526 -1.66 -9.92 -53.81
C ILE A 526 -2.63 -9.79 -52.62
N LYS A 527 -3.91 -10.12 -52.82
CA LYS A 527 -4.94 -10.03 -51.77
C LYS A 527 -4.73 -10.98 -50.58
N LYS A 528 -4.01 -12.10 -50.75
CA LYS A 528 -3.59 -12.99 -49.64
C LYS A 528 -2.32 -12.47 -48.96
N GLY A 529 -1.52 -11.68 -49.68
CA GLY A 529 -0.32 -11.03 -49.16
C GLY A 529 -0.60 -9.94 -48.15
N PHE A 530 -1.68 -9.18 -48.30
CA PHE A 530 -2.07 -8.17 -47.30
C PHE A 530 -2.33 -8.78 -45.92
N VAL A 531 -3.21 -9.78 -45.84
CA VAL A 531 -3.50 -10.48 -44.57
C VAL A 531 -2.24 -11.10 -43.96
N LEU A 532 -1.34 -11.67 -44.77
CA LEU A 532 -0.06 -12.17 -44.26
C LEU A 532 0.79 -11.06 -43.64
N ILE A 533 0.91 -9.91 -44.32
CA ILE A 533 1.69 -8.76 -43.84
C ILE A 533 1.09 -8.19 -42.55
N ASP A 534 -0.23 -8.16 -42.43
CA ASP A 534 -0.93 -7.68 -41.23
C ASP A 534 -0.65 -8.60 -40.03
N VAL A 535 -0.75 -9.92 -40.22
CA VAL A 535 -0.39 -10.91 -39.19
C VAL A 535 1.08 -10.79 -38.80
N LEU A 536 2.00 -10.72 -39.77
CA LEU A 536 3.44 -10.58 -39.50
C LEU A 536 3.75 -9.27 -38.76
N THR A 537 3.03 -8.19 -39.05
CA THR A 537 3.21 -6.90 -38.41
C THR A 537 2.71 -6.94 -36.97
N SER A 538 1.52 -7.50 -36.72
CA SER A 538 0.99 -7.67 -35.37
C SER A 538 1.91 -8.56 -34.51
N LEU A 539 2.38 -9.69 -35.05
CA LEU A 539 3.33 -10.58 -34.37
C LEU A 539 4.65 -9.88 -34.01
N GLN A 540 5.20 -9.06 -34.93
CA GLN A 540 6.40 -8.28 -34.65
C GLN A 540 6.17 -7.22 -33.58
N ARG A 541 5.02 -6.54 -33.61
CA ARG A 541 4.68 -5.49 -32.64
C ARG A 541 4.50 -6.08 -31.24
N VAL A 542 3.86 -7.25 -31.11
CA VAL A 542 3.82 -8.01 -29.85
C VAL A 542 5.22 -8.27 -29.31
N ALA A 543 6.13 -8.77 -30.16
CA ALA A 543 7.52 -9.01 -29.75
C ALA A 543 8.25 -7.73 -29.32
N ALA A 544 7.98 -6.60 -29.99
CA ALA A 544 8.53 -5.29 -29.62
C ALA A 544 8.05 -4.84 -28.24
N HIS A 545 6.75 -4.92 -27.96
CA HIS A 545 6.18 -4.58 -26.65
C HIS A 545 6.74 -5.49 -25.54
N CYS A 546 6.93 -6.79 -25.80
CA CYS A 546 7.61 -7.69 -24.86
C CYS A 546 9.05 -7.24 -24.55
N SER A 547 9.78 -6.78 -25.58
CA SER A 547 11.15 -6.27 -25.43
C SER A 547 11.20 -4.96 -24.65
N ASN A 548 10.27 -4.03 -24.89
CA ASN A 548 10.18 -2.77 -24.16
C ASN A 548 10.05 -3.01 -22.64
N ILE A 549 9.12 -3.86 -22.23
CA ILE A 549 8.93 -4.24 -20.81
C ILE A 549 10.24 -4.80 -20.21
N ALA A 550 10.92 -5.68 -20.95
CA ALA A 550 12.17 -6.28 -20.49
C ALA A 550 13.29 -5.26 -20.33
N LEU A 551 13.44 -4.35 -21.30
CA LEU A 551 14.44 -3.28 -21.27
C LEU A 551 14.19 -2.31 -20.12
N SER A 552 12.94 -1.90 -19.91
CA SER A 552 12.57 -1.04 -18.77
C SER A 552 12.92 -1.68 -17.42
N MET A 553 12.72 -2.99 -17.28
CA MET A 553 13.10 -3.74 -16.06
C MET A 553 14.62 -3.70 -15.82
N ILE A 554 15.43 -3.86 -16.87
CA ILE A 554 16.90 -3.84 -16.75
C ILE A 554 17.40 -2.44 -16.37
N GLN A 555 16.88 -1.39 -17.03
CA GLN A 555 17.23 0.01 -16.75
C GLN A 555 17.02 0.39 -15.28
N ILE A 556 15.91 -0.06 -14.68
CA ILE A 556 15.60 0.20 -13.27
C ILE A 556 16.62 -0.42 -12.31
N ASN A 557 17.11 -1.62 -12.64
CA ASN A 557 18.08 -2.34 -11.82
C ASN A 557 19.51 -1.80 -11.96
N GLU A 558 19.87 -1.22 -13.10
CA GLU A 558 21.22 -0.68 -13.36
C GLU A 558 21.41 0.79 -12.94
N GLU A 559 20.40 1.45 -12.38
CA GLU A 559 20.42 2.88 -12.03
C GLU A 559 20.75 3.83 -13.21
N SER A 560 20.53 3.41 -14.46
CA SER A 560 20.81 4.22 -15.65
C SER A 560 19.58 5.04 -16.06
N LEU A 561 19.75 6.36 -16.17
CA LEU A 561 18.68 7.35 -16.43
C LEU A 561 18.31 7.50 -17.92
N ASP A 562 18.88 6.70 -18.83
CA ASP A 562 18.69 6.91 -20.27
C ASP A 562 17.72 5.88 -20.87
N THR A 563 16.47 6.32 -21.04
CA THR A 563 15.31 5.51 -21.45
C THR A 563 15.42 4.94 -22.86
N HIS A 564 16.27 5.48 -23.73
CA HIS A 564 16.34 5.07 -25.15
C HIS A 564 17.69 4.48 -25.60
N GLY A 565 18.70 4.45 -24.74
CA GLY A 565 20.07 4.04 -25.10
C GLY A 565 20.47 2.60 -24.74
N TYR A 566 19.71 1.89 -23.90
CA TYR A 566 20.17 0.58 -23.38
C TYR A 566 20.27 -0.49 -24.48
N ALA A 567 19.28 -0.58 -25.38
CA ALA A 567 19.33 -1.54 -26.48
C ALA A 567 20.58 -1.35 -27.37
N SER A 568 21.06 -0.11 -27.52
CA SER A 568 22.31 0.22 -28.22
C SER A 568 23.57 0.02 -27.40
N SER A 569 23.48 -0.03 -26.07
CA SER A 569 24.62 -0.26 -25.17
C SER A 569 24.85 -1.74 -24.83
N ILE A 570 23.91 -2.64 -25.16
CA ILE A 570 24.07 -4.09 -24.97
C ILE A 570 25.31 -4.58 -25.74
N PRO A 571 26.32 -5.18 -25.08
CA PRO A 571 27.50 -5.70 -25.75
C PRO A 571 27.14 -6.84 -26.73
N LYS A 572 27.17 -6.55 -28.03
CA LYS A 572 26.91 -7.54 -29.10
C LYS A 572 28.16 -8.31 -29.55
N GLY A 573 29.31 -8.06 -28.91
CA GLY A 573 30.59 -8.70 -29.24
C GLY A 573 30.59 -10.22 -29.06
N GLU A 574 31.54 -10.88 -29.72
CA GLU A 574 31.73 -12.33 -29.69
C GLU A 574 31.97 -12.81 -28.24
N GLY A 575 31.27 -13.87 -27.83
CA GLY A 575 31.33 -14.40 -26.45
C GLY A 575 30.42 -13.70 -25.43
N SER A 576 29.71 -12.62 -25.80
CA SER A 576 28.76 -11.96 -24.89
C SER A 576 27.56 -12.85 -24.56
N VAL A 577 26.85 -12.54 -23.46
CA VAL A 577 25.58 -13.23 -23.11
C VAL A 577 24.56 -13.05 -24.24
N TYR A 578 24.48 -11.84 -24.81
CA TYR A 578 23.65 -11.54 -25.96
C TYR A 578 23.97 -12.45 -27.16
N SER A 579 25.24 -12.51 -27.57
CA SER A 579 25.68 -13.28 -28.74
C SER A 579 25.38 -14.78 -28.59
N ARG A 580 25.60 -15.33 -27.38
CA ARG A 580 25.28 -16.74 -27.08
C ARG A 580 23.78 -17.03 -27.18
N GLN A 581 22.92 -16.16 -26.63
CA GLN A 581 21.47 -16.36 -26.69
C GLN A 581 20.92 -16.12 -28.10
N PHE A 582 21.43 -15.12 -28.81
CA PHE A 582 21.08 -14.87 -30.20
C PHE A 582 21.38 -16.09 -31.07
N ASN A 583 22.59 -16.64 -30.96
CA ASN A 583 22.99 -17.87 -31.68
C ASN A 583 22.13 -19.07 -31.29
N LYS A 584 21.71 -19.18 -30.03
CA LYS A 584 20.78 -20.24 -29.61
C LYS A 584 19.40 -20.10 -30.26
N TYR A 585 18.85 -18.89 -30.31
CA TYR A 585 17.52 -18.65 -30.87
C TYR A 585 17.47 -18.77 -32.39
N ILE A 586 18.47 -18.24 -33.10
CA ILE A 586 18.50 -18.32 -34.56
C ILE A 586 18.65 -19.76 -35.07
N ASN A 587 19.37 -20.61 -34.32
CA ASN A 587 19.47 -22.03 -34.61
C ASN A 587 18.21 -22.83 -34.22
N ARG A 588 17.41 -22.33 -33.28
CA ARG A 588 16.18 -22.99 -32.82
C ARG A 588 15.00 -22.70 -33.75
N TYR A 589 14.86 -21.45 -34.19
CA TYR A 589 13.76 -21.00 -35.03
C TYR A 589 14.25 -20.85 -36.46
N VAL A 590 14.30 -21.96 -37.18
CA VAL A 590 14.72 -22.01 -38.58
C VAL A 590 13.50 -22.23 -39.46
N LEU A 591 13.33 -21.39 -40.48
CA LEU A 591 12.24 -21.58 -41.44
C LEU A 591 12.52 -22.82 -42.31
N PRO A 592 11.49 -23.59 -42.71
CA PRO A 592 11.67 -24.73 -43.59
C PRO A 592 12.35 -24.32 -44.90
N THR A 593 13.34 -25.10 -45.32
CA THR A 593 13.93 -24.97 -46.66
C THR A 593 12.94 -25.49 -47.70
N PRO A 594 12.89 -24.88 -48.89
CA PRO A 594 12.15 -25.47 -49.99
C PRO A 594 12.79 -26.82 -50.33
N SER A 595 12.08 -27.92 -50.09
CA SER A 595 12.40 -29.18 -50.76
C SER A 595 12.25 -28.95 -52.26
N GLU A 596 13.24 -29.41 -53.03
CA GLU A 596 13.28 -29.36 -54.51
C GLU A 596 11.96 -29.78 -55.15
#